data_AF-A0A199VY52-F1
#
_entry.id   AF-A0A199VY52-F1
#
_cell.length_a   1.000
_cell.length_b   1.000
_cell.length_c   1.000
_cell.angle_alpha   90.00
_cell.angle_beta   90.00
_cell.angle_gamma   90.00
#
_symmetry.space_group_name_H-M   'P 1'
#
loop_
_entity.id
_entity.type
_entity.pdbx_description
1 polymer ?
#
loop_
_entity_poly.entity_id
_entity_poly.type
_entity_poly.pdbx_seq_one_letter_code
_entity_poly.pdbx_strand_id
1 'polypeptide(L)'
;MPAPTSSEARPVGPIGLSARLQSNGMKQCWDSLVELQSCTGEVILFFLNGETYLGPSCCRAIRVIEHHCWATDVLLASLGFTAQEGDILRGYCDPTNDSFDPSTPTPTPTSPPASPSISPGPASH
;
A
#
# COMPACT_ATOMS: atom_id res chain seq x y z
N MET A 1 51.91 26.50 10.96
CA MET A 1 50.57 25.91 10.74
C MET A 1 50.48 25.49 9.27
N PRO A 2 50.20 24.21 9.00
CA PRO A 2 50.17 23.66 7.64
C PRO A 2 48.84 23.96 6.95
N ALA A 3 48.88 24.14 5.63
CA ALA A 3 47.71 24.08 4.77
C ALA A 3 47.75 22.75 3.99
N PRO A 4 46.73 21.88 4.10
CA PRO A 4 46.48 20.85 3.11
C PRO A 4 45.31 21.31 2.22
N THR A 5 45.61 21.69 0.98
CA THR A 5 44.61 21.71 -0.09
C THR A 5 44.79 20.43 -0.90
N SER A 6 43.90 19.47 -0.69
CA SER A 6 43.68 18.41 -1.68
C SER A 6 42.21 18.00 -1.56
N SER A 7 41.41 18.62 -2.41
CA SER A 7 40.03 18.22 -2.64
C SER A 7 40.10 16.92 -3.44
N GLU A 8 40.14 15.79 -2.74
CA GLU A 8 40.05 14.46 -3.35
C GLU A 8 38.61 14.26 -3.84
N ALA A 9 38.35 14.68 -5.08
CA ALA A 9 37.11 14.35 -5.77
C ALA A 9 37.05 12.83 -5.92
N ARG A 10 36.15 12.18 -5.16
CA ARG A 10 35.85 10.75 -5.30
C ARG A 10 35.49 10.46 -6.77
N PRO A 11 36.18 9.53 -7.46
CA PRO A 11 35.74 9.08 -8.76
C PRO A 11 34.47 8.27 -8.57
N VAL A 12 33.31 8.84 -8.93
CA VAL A 12 32.10 8.05 -9.17
C VAL A 12 32.32 7.35 -10.50
N GLY A 13 33.00 6.20 -10.45
CA GLY A 13 33.13 5.31 -11.60
C GLY A 13 31.73 4.86 -12.08
N PRO A 14 31.57 4.56 -13.38
CA PRO A 14 30.29 4.12 -13.91
C PRO A 14 29.90 2.80 -13.24
N ILE A 15 28.91 2.83 -12.34
CA ILE A 15 28.28 1.63 -11.80
C ILE A 15 27.65 0.91 -12.98
N GLY A 16 28.31 -0.16 -13.44
CA GLY A 16 27.90 -0.94 -14.61
C GLY A 16 26.48 -1.48 -14.48
N LEU A 17 25.80 -1.71 -15.61
CA LEU A 17 24.44 -2.25 -15.68
C LEU A 17 24.26 -3.49 -14.79
N SER A 18 25.23 -4.40 -14.78
CA SER A 18 25.22 -5.58 -13.93
C SER A 18 25.23 -5.24 -12.44
N ALA A 19 26.04 -4.27 -12.00
CA ALA A 19 26.06 -3.84 -10.60
C ALA A 19 24.75 -3.13 -10.21
N ARG A 20 24.09 -2.42 -11.14
CA ARG A 20 22.77 -1.82 -10.91
C ARG A 20 21.66 -2.87 -10.82
N LEU A 21 21.70 -3.91 -11.65
CA LEU A 21 20.74 -5.02 -11.62
C LEU A 21 20.97 -5.96 -10.43
N GLN A 22 22.21 -6.19 -10.04
CA GLN A 22 22.58 -7.03 -8.89
C GLN A 22 22.50 -6.30 -7.54
N SER A 23 22.20 -4.99 -7.55
CA SER A 23 21.82 -4.26 -6.36
C SER A 23 20.80 -5.09 -5.58
N ASN A 24 21.07 -5.37 -4.31
CA ASN A 24 20.24 -6.25 -3.51
C ASN A 24 18.78 -5.77 -3.45
N GLY A 25 18.56 -4.44 -3.52
CA GLY A 25 17.22 -3.84 -3.59
C GLY A 25 16.50 -4.08 -4.91
N MET A 26 17.22 -4.16 -6.05
CA MET A 26 16.60 -4.44 -7.35
C MET A 26 16.03 -5.87 -7.39
N LYS A 27 16.81 -6.87 -6.95
CA LYS A 27 16.34 -8.26 -6.90
C LYS A 27 15.10 -8.42 -6.02
N GLN A 28 15.11 -7.80 -4.84
CA GLN A 28 13.96 -7.84 -3.94
C GLN A 28 12.69 -7.22 -4.57
N CYS A 29 12.84 -6.11 -5.29
CA CYS A 29 11.73 -5.50 -6.03
C CYS A 29 11.17 -6.40 -7.14
N TRP A 30 12.06 -7.11 -7.86
CA TRP A 30 11.64 -8.08 -8.87
C TRP A 30 10.97 -9.31 -8.26
N ASP A 31 11.51 -9.84 -7.17
CA ASP A 31 10.93 -11.00 -6.49
C ASP A 31 9.53 -10.67 -5.97
N SER A 32 9.36 -9.48 -5.35
CA SER A 32 8.04 -9.02 -4.91
C SER A 32 7.10 -8.71 -6.08
N LEU A 33 7.62 -8.25 -7.23
CA LEU A 33 6.78 -8.07 -8.43
C LEU A 33 6.23 -9.41 -8.94
N VAL A 34 7.06 -10.45 -8.97
CA VAL A 34 6.64 -11.80 -9.36
C VAL A 34 5.65 -12.37 -8.33
N GLU A 35 5.86 -12.12 -7.05
CA GLU A 35 4.90 -12.48 -6.00
C GLU A 35 3.56 -11.76 -6.22
N LEU A 36 3.57 -10.46 -6.53
CA LEU A 36 2.35 -9.70 -6.83
C LEU A 36 1.63 -10.21 -8.10
N GLN A 37 2.39 -10.64 -9.11
CA GLN A 37 1.83 -11.28 -10.30
C GLN A 37 1.06 -12.57 -9.97
N SER A 38 1.51 -13.34 -8.98
CA SER A 38 0.81 -14.56 -8.56
C SER A 38 -0.56 -14.27 -7.93
N CYS A 39 -0.71 -13.10 -7.30
CA CYS A 39 -1.94 -12.66 -6.64
C CYS A 39 -2.87 -11.84 -7.54
N THR A 40 -2.58 -11.68 -8.84
CA THR A 40 -3.43 -10.90 -9.76
C THR A 40 -4.89 -11.38 -9.76
N GLY A 41 -5.15 -12.67 -9.51
CA GLY A 41 -6.51 -13.19 -9.32
C GLY A 41 -7.25 -12.59 -8.11
N GLU A 42 -6.57 -12.48 -6.97
CA GLU A 42 -7.11 -11.86 -5.74
C GLU A 42 -7.38 -10.36 -5.97
N VAL A 43 -6.46 -9.69 -6.65
CA VAL A 43 -6.57 -8.26 -6.94
C VAL A 43 -7.70 -7.95 -7.93
N ILE A 44 -7.85 -8.73 -9.01
CA ILE A 44 -8.97 -8.58 -9.95
C ILE A 44 -10.29 -8.77 -9.19
N LEU A 45 -10.37 -9.80 -8.35
CA LEU A 45 -11.58 -10.11 -7.61
C LEU A 45 -11.92 -9.00 -6.60
N PHE A 46 -10.90 -8.36 -6.01
CA PHE A 46 -11.04 -7.27 -5.06
C PHE A 46 -11.73 -6.07 -5.71
N PHE A 47 -11.28 -5.68 -6.91
CA PHE A 47 -11.89 -4.57 -7.65
C PHE A 47 -13.26 -4.91 -8.26
N LEU A 48 -13.51 -6.16 -8.67
CA LEU A 48 -14.78 -6.55 -9.28
C LEU A 48 -15.92 -6.71 -8.27
N ASN A 49 -15.64 -7.19 -7.05
CA ASN A 49 -16.67 -7.50 -6.06
C ASN A 49 -16.74 -6.50 -4.91
N GLY A 50 -15.77 -5.59 -4.79
CA GLY A 50 -15.73 -4.57 -3.74
C GLY A 50 -15.27 -5.09 -2.38
N GLU A 51 -15.33 -6.40 -2.14
CA GLU A 51 -14.67 -7.07 -1.02
C GLU A 51 -14.20 -8.45 -1.44
N THR A 52 -12.92 -8.60 -1.74
CA THR A 52 -12.26 -9.90 -1.60
C THR A 52 -10.88 -9.75 -1.00
N TYR A 53 -10.69 -10.50 0.06
CA TYR A 53 -9.50 -10.54 0.89
C TYR A 53 -8.21 -10.67 0.06
N LEU A 54 -7.27 -9.75 0.25
CA LEU A 54 -5.90 -9.93 -0.23
C LEU A 54 -5.13 -10.74 0.82
N GLY A 55 -4.54 -11.85 0.38
CA GLY A 55 -3.77 -12.74 1.21
C GLY A 55 -2.53 -12.07 1.82
N PRO A 56 -1.99 -12.64 2.91
CA PRO A 56 -0.79 -12.09 3.55
C PRO A 56 0.44 -11.99 2.64
N SER A 57 0.58 -12.88 1.65
CA SER A 57 1.62 -12.82 0.62
C SER A 57 1.38 -11.65 -0.33
N CYS A 58 0.15 -11.46 -0.83
CA CYS A 58 -0.22 -10.34 -1.68
C CYS A 58 0.09 -9.00 -1.01
N CYS A 59 -0.35 -8.83 0.24
CA CYS A 59 -0.09 -7.59 0.96
C CYS A 59 1.38 -7.39 1.32
N ARG A 60 2.15 -8.46 1.54
CA ARG A 60 3.60 -8.35 1.71
C ARG A 60 4.26 -7.85 0.44
N ALA A 61 3.90 -8.41 -0.72
CA ALA A 61 4.45 -8.00 -2.02
C ALA A 61 4.15 -6.52 -2.31
N ILE A 62 2.89 -6.09 -2.11
CA ILE A 62 2.47 -4.69 -2.24
C ILE A 62 3.32 -3.79 -1.34
N ARG A 63 3.45 -4.09 -0.03
CA ARG A 63 4.27 -3.28 0.89
C ARG A 63 5.73 -3.16 0.46
N VAL A 64 6.33 -4.25 -0.05
CA VAL A 64 7.73 -4.18 -0.50
C VAL A 64 7.85 -3.28 -1.72
N ILE A 65 6.97 -3.44 -2.70
CA ILE A 65 6.95 -2.61 -3.92
C ILE A 65 6.72 -1.15 -3.57
N GLU A 66 5.78 -0.88 -2.68
CA GLU A 66 5.35 0.48 -2.31
C GLU A 66 6.36 1.25 -1.46
N HIS A 67 7.08 0.57 -0.55
CA HIS A 67 7.98 1.26 0.40
C HIS A 67 9.46 1.14 0.06
N HIS A 68 9.87 0.10 -0.68
CA HIS A 68 11.29 -0.24 -0.85
C HIS A 68 11.77 -0.19 -2.29
N CYS A 69 10.87 0.03 -3.26
CA CYS A 69 11.23 0.10 -4.67
C CYS A 69 11.29 1.53 -5.18
N TRP A 70 12.28 1.77 -6.03
CA TRP A 70 12.68 3.09 -6.53
C TRP A 70 11.84 3.56 -7.74
N ALA A 71 10.96 2.68 -8.26
CA ALA A 71 10.09 2.93 -9.41
C ALA A 71 8.78 2.14 -9.28
N THR A 72 8.13 2.28 -8.13
CA THR A 72 6.88 1.59 -7.77
C THR A 72 5.81 1.71 -8.85
N ASP A 73 5.52 2.93 -9.33
CA ASP A 73 4.51 3.17 -10.36
C ASP A 73 4.82 2.42 -11.66
N VAL A 74 6.09 2.33 -12.04
CA VAL A 74 6.53 1.62 -13.26
C VAL A 74 6.42 0.12 -13.09
N LEU A 75 6.77 -0.40 -11.91
CA LEU A 75 6.66 -1.82 -11.58
C LEU A 75 5.19 -2.25 -11.56
N LEU A 76 4.33 -1.50 -10.90
CA LEU A 76 2.89 -1.76 -10.87
C LEU A 76 2.26 -1.64 -12.27
N ALA A 77 2.62 -0.61 -13.04
CA ALA A 77 2.14 -0.45 -14.42
C ALA A 77 2.54 -1.62 -15.32
N SER A 78 3.68 -2.28 -15.07
CA SER A 78 4.09 -3.47 -15.82
C SER A 78 3.15 -4.68 -15.63
N LEU A 79 2.41 -4.72 -14.53
CA LEU A 79 1.36 -5.71 -14.25
C LEU A 79 -0.03 -5.23 -14.70
N GLY A 80 -0.13 -4.03 -15.27
CA GLY A 80 -1.38 -3.43 -15.72
C GLY A 80 -2.13 -2.62 -14.65
N PHE A 81 -1.51 -2.37 -13.49
CA PHE A 81 -2.09 -1.49 -12.48
C PHE A 81 -1.93 -0.02 -12.85
N THR A 82 -2.96 0.76 -12.58
CA THR A 82 -2.87 2.21 -12.56
C THR A 82 -2.30 2.69 -11.23
N ALA A 83 -1.78 3.92 -11.19
CA ALA A 83 -1.31 4.55 -9.95
C ALA A 83 -2.43 4.59 -8.88
N GLN A 84 -3.66 4.85 -9.31
CA GLN A 84 -4.82 4.91 -8.41
C GLN A 84 -5.17 3.54 -7.81
N GLU A 85 -5.09 2.46 -8.60
CA GLU A 85 -5.28 1.10 -8.08
C GLU A 85 -4.15 0.71 -7.12
N GLY A 86 -2.90 1.12 -7.41
CA GLY A 86 -1.77 0.95 -6.50
C GLY A 86 -1.99 1.61 -5.15
N ASP A 87 -2.44 2.86 -5.13
CA ASP A 87 -2.76 3.59 -3.89
C ASP A 87 -3.87 2.92 -3.07
N ILE A 88 -4.90 2.37 -3.73
CA ILE A 88 -5.98 1.62 -3.06
C ILE A 88 -5.42 0.34 -2.42
N LEU A 89 -4.62 -0.42 -3.17
CA LEU A 89 -3.98 -1.65 -2.69
C LEU A 89 -3.02 -1.38 -1.53
N ARG A 90 -2.24 -0.29 -1.61
CA ARG A 90 -1.38 0.17 -0.53
C ARG A 90 -2.21 0.46 0.72
N GLY A 91 -3.31 1.20 0.59
CA GLY A 91 -4.20 1.53 1.70
C GLY A 91 -4.85 0.30 2.35
N TYR A 92 -5.26 -0.69 1.55
CA TYR A 92 -5.79 -1.95 2.06
C TYR A 92 -4.73 -2.77 2.80
N CYS A 93 -3.52 -2.80 2.26
CA CYS A 93 -2.44 -3.61 2.77
C CYS A 93 -1.62 -2.92 3.84
N ASP A 94 -1.81 -1.64 4.14
CA ASP A 94 -1.07 -0.95 5.22
C ASP A 94 -1.39 -1.66 6.55
N PRO A 95 -0.39 -2.02 7.39
CA PRO A 95 -0.72 -2.48 8.73
C PRO A 95 -1.25 -1.29 9.50
N THR A 96 -2.57 -1.06 9.44
CA THR A 96 -3.24 -0.62 10.65
C THR A 96 -2.81 -1.60 11.74
N ASN A 97 -2.60 -1.12 12.96
CA ASN A 97 -2.38 -2.00 14.10
C ASN A 97 -3.65 -2.84 14.42
N ASP A 98 -4.41 -3.26 13.41
CA ASP A 98 -5.38 -4.34 13.48
C ASP A 98 -4.61 -5.66 13.54
N SER A 99 -3.93 -5.82 14.67
CA SER A 99 -4.13 -7.04 15.41
C SER A 99 -5.63 -7.28 15.41
N PHE A 100 -6.11 -8.20 14.59
CA PHE A 100 -7.36 -8.89 14.84
C PHE A 100 -7.19 -9.60 16.19
N ASP A 101 -7.27 -8.81 17.26
CA ASP A 101 -7.61 -9.29 18.57
C ASP A 101 -9.09 -9.69 18.47
N PRO A 102 -9.45 -10.97 18.68
CA PRO A 102 -10.84 -11.41 18.70
C PRO A 102 -11.70 -10.74 19.80
N SER A 103 -11.18 -9.76 20.56
CA SER A 103 -11.87 -9.07 21.65
C SER A 103 -12.38 -7.66 21.30
N THR A 104 -12.20 -7.16 20.07
CA THR A 104 -12.66 -5.80 19.73
C THR A 104 -14.06 -5.82 19.09
N PRO A 105 -15.09 -5.21 19.70
CA PRO A 105 -16.44 -5.21 19.14
C PRO A 105 -16.52 -4.32 17.90
N THR A 106 -17.07 -4.88 16.82
CA THR A 106 -17.34 -4.24 15.53
C THR A 106 -18.13 -2.93 15.71
N PRO A 107 -17.78 -1.82 15.03
CA PRO A 107 -18.65 -0.65 15.00
C PRO A 107 -19.90 -0.98 14.18
N THR A 108 -21.05 -0.99 14.85
CA THR A 108 -22.38 -1.13 14.25
C THR A 108 -22.65 -0.03 13.21
N PRO A 109 -23.32 -0.35 12.08
CA PRO A 109 -23.76 0.67 11.13
C PRO A 109 -24.80 1.58 11.78
N THR A 110 -24.47 2.88 11.88
CA THR A 110 -25.37 3.91 12.42
C THR A 110 -26.58 4.06 11.51
N SER A 111 -27.75 3.71 12.02
CA SER A 111 -29.06 3.90 11.37
C SER A 111 -29.32 5.38 11.02
N PRO A 112 -30.13 5.67 9.97
CA PRO A 112 -30.49 7.05 9.60
C PRO A 112 -31.26 7.78 10.71
N PRO A 113 -31.12 9.11 10.83
CA PRO A 113 -31.83 9.87 11.86
C PRO A 113 -33.35 9.86 11.63
N ALA A 114 -34.09 9.49 12.67
CA ALA A 114 -35.55 9.52 12.71
C ALA A 114 -36.09 10.97 12.58
N SER A 115 -37.15 11.16 11.79
CA SER A 115 -37.87 12.43 11.68
C SER A 115 -38.44 12.90 13.03
N PRO A 116 -38.49 14.22 13.30
CA PRO A 116 -39.05 14.73 14.54
C PRO A 116 -40.59 14.61 14.54
N SER A 117 -41.11 13.83 15.49
CA SER A 117 -42.54 13.74 15.78
C SER A 117 -42.99 14.96 16.58
N ILE A 118 -43.91 15.74 16.00
CA ILE A 118 -44.55 16.92 16.61
C ILE A 118 -45.46 16.44 17.75
N SER A 119 -45.24 16.94 18.97
CA SER A 119 -46.07 16.64 20.15
C SER A 119 -47.20 17.66 20.29
N PRO A 120 -48.48 17.26 20.51
CA PRO A 120 -49.56 18.19 20.82
C PRO A 120 -49.51 18.62 22.28
N GLY A 121 -49.64 19.94 22.54
CA GLY A 121 -49.74 20.49 23.89
C GLY A 121 -51.07 20.15 24.60
N PRO A 122 -51.12 20.24 25.94
CA PRO A 122 -52.31 19.87 26.71
C PRO A 122 -53.39 20.95 26.65
N ALA A 123 -54.65 20.50 26.56
CA ALA A 123 -55.83 21.34 26.68
C ALA A 123 -56.06 21.74 28.15
N SER A 124 -56.19 23.04 28.40
CA SER A 124 -56.68 23.59 29.68
C SER A 124 -58.20 23.70 29.65
N HIS A 125 -58.83 23.41 30.78
CA HIS A 125 -60.27 23.44 31.03
C HIS A 125 -60.64 24.58 31.98
#